data_AF-A0A954P3N3-F1
#
_entry.id   AF-A0A954P3N3-F1
#
_cell.length_a   1.000
_cell.length_b   1.000
_cell.length_c   1.000
_cell.angle_alpha   90.00
_cell.angle_beta   90.00
_cell.angle_gamma   90.00
#
_symmetry.space_group_name_H-M   'P 1'
#
loop_
_entity.id
_entity.type
_entity.pdbx_description
1 polymer ?
#
loop_
_entity_poly.entity_id
_entity_poly.type
_entity_poly.pdbx_seq_one_letter_code
_entity_poly.pdbx_strand_id
1 'polypeptide(L)'
;MMIAVQSAGGIRGRHPPSTSLAAGTWAISHSDVRFCHSLAEPPIFGEIATHPDLADIRLIAEPWDAHGLFQLGQRFPGTMWMQWNAGFRETMQRCMRSEDGLVGNLMTRLYGSDDLFPDDLPFACHPSQSVNYLTSHDGFTLYDLVSYNRKNNWLNGHGNTDGAEDFSWNCGWEGDVDVPGDVLELRRRQVRNCFCLLMLANGTPMFRIGDEFLQTQGGNNNP
;
A
#
# COMPACT_ATOMS: atom_id res chain seq x y z
N MET A 1 5.79 -11.79 3.83
CA MET A 1 5.05 -10.91 4.74
C MET A 1 5.99 -9.87 5.32
N MET A 2 5.84 -8.62 4.88
CA MET A 2 6.57 -7.49 5.44
C MET A 2 5.74 -6.88 6.58
N ILE A 3 6.39 -6.57 7.70
CA ILE A 3 5.80 -5.94 8.88
C ILE A 3 6.45 -4.58 9.04
N ALA A 4 5.64 -3.52 8.99
CA ALA A 4 6.06 -2.17 9.33
C ALA A 4 5.51 -1.81 10.72
N VAL A 5 6.41 -1.38 11.60
CA VAL A 5 6.08 -0.91 12.96
C VAL A 5 6.22 0.59 13.00
N GLN A 6 5.13 1.30 13.31
CA GLN A 6 5.17 2.75 13.53
C GLN A 6 4.88 3.08 14.99
N SER A 7 5.83 3.76 15.63
CA SER A 7 5.64 4.31 16.98
C SER A 7 4.57 5.41 16.94
N ALA A 8 3.56 5.31 17.80
CA ALA A 8 2.59 6.38 17.99
C ALA A 8 3.26 7.54 18.74
N GLY A 9 3.80 8.50 18.00
CA GLY A 9 4.36 9.74 18.55
C GLY A 9 3.29 10.63 19.17
N GLY A 10 2.88 10.33 20.40
CA GLY A 10 2.05 11.23 21.22
C GLY A 10 2.92 12.24 21.96
N ILE A 11 2.60 13.53 21.83
CA ILE A 11 3.17 14.62 22.62
C ILE A 11 2.77 14.41 24.09
N ARG A 12 3.55 13.62 24.83
CA ARG A 12 3.57 13.65 26.30
C ARG A 12 5.01 13.88 26.71
N GLY A 13 5.28 15.08 27.21
CA GLY A 13 6.59 15.50 27.66
C GLY A 13 7.16 14.56 28.73
N ARG A 14 8.10 13.70 28.30
CA ARG A 14 9.18 13.18 29.13
C ARG A 14 10.45 13.23 28.30
N HIS A 15 11.50 13.76 28.90
CA HIS A 15 12.81 13.97 28.28
C HIS A 15 13.33 12.70 27.59
N PRO A 16 14.04 12.83 26.44
CA PRO A 16 14.60 11.68 25.75
C PRO A 16 15.90 11.23 26.45
N PRO A 17 16.13 9.93 26.67
CA PRO A 17 17.48 9.43 26.72
C PRO A 17 18.01 9.41 25.27
N SER A 18 19.16 10.02 25.07
CA SER A 18 19.89 10.05 23.80
C SER A 18 20.22 8.63 23.34
N THR A 19 19.49 8.14 22.34
CA THR A 19 19.91 6.96 21.58
C THR A 19 19.52 7.17 20.13
N SER A 20 20.55 7.27 19.29
CA SER A 20 20.46 7.33 17.83
C SER A 20 19.60 6.18 17.31
N LEU A 21 18.45 6.50 16.70
CA LEU A 21 17.63 5.55 15.96
C LEU A 21 18.33 5.21 14.64
N ALA A 22 19.10 4.13 14.65
CA ALA A 22 19.44 3.41 13.43
C ALA A 22 18.19 2.66 12.96
N ALA A 23 17.88 2.74 11.66
CA ALA A 23 16.93 1.84 11.01
C ALA A 23 17.47 0.41 11.15
N GLY A 24 16.99 -0.32 12.16
CA GLY A 24 17.40 -1.69 12.44
C GLY A 24 16.43 -2.68 11.82
N THR A 25 16.89 -3.41 10.81
CA THR A 25 16.30 -4.69 10.41
C THR A 25 16.49 -5.66 11.58
N TRP A 26 15.42 -5.99 12.30
CA TRP A 26 15.50 -7.00 13.37
C TRP A 26 15.51 -8.39 12.74
N ALA A 27 16.71 -8.96 12.56
CA ALA A 27 16.89 -10.39 12.35
C ALA A 27 16.93 -11.08 13.73
N ILE A 28 15.88 -11.84 14.05
CA ILE A 28 15.83 -12.66 15.27
C ILE A 28 16.86 -13.79 15.13
N SER A 29 17.97 -13.68 15.88
CA SER A 29 19.00 -14.71 16.00
C SER A 29 18.41 -15.93 16.69
N HIS A 30 18.25 -17.02 15.93
CA HIS A 30 17.78 -18.31 16.44
C HIS A 30 18.95 -19.11 17.00
N SER A 31 18.95 -19.31 18.32
CA SER A 31 19.54 -20.50 18.92
C SER A 31 18.54 -21.06 19.94
N ASP A 32 18.03 -22.26 19.63
CA ASP A 32 17.26 -23.15 20.49
C ASP A 32 15.73 -23.02 20.57
N VAL A 33 15.07 -22.94 19.41
CA VAL A 33 13.64 -23.27 19.35
C VAL A 33 13.34 -24.12 18.10
N ARG A 34 13.11 -25.43 18.30
CA ARG A 34 12.53 -26.30 17.28
C ARG A 34 11.01 -26.23 17.41
N PHE A 35 10.36 -25.41 16.59
CA PHE A 35 8.91 -25.44 16.44
C PHE A 35 8.52 -25.97 15.05
N CYS A 36 8.03 -27.21 15.04
CA CYS A 36 7.21 -27.74 13.95
C CYS A 36 5.82 -27.11 14.10
N HIS A 37 5.60 -25.95 13.47
CA HIS A 37 4.33 -25.23 13.61
C HIS A 37 3.65 -25.04 12.26
N SER A 38 2.32 -25.16 12.30
CA SER A 38 1.45 -24.97 11.16
C SER A 38 1.58 -23.55 10.63
N LEU A 39 1.83 -23.39 9.34
CA LEU A 39 1.79 -22.09 8.66
C LEU A 39 0.40 -21.45 8.69
N ALA A 40 -0.64 -22.22 9.05
CA ALA A 40 -2.01 -21.70 9.16
C ALA A 40 -2.20 -20.79 10.38
N GLU A 41 -1.46 -21.01 11.47
CA GLU A 41 -1.54 -20.22 12.71
C GLU A 41 -0.13 -20.04 13.29
N PRO A 42 0.70 -19.16 12.68
CA PRO A 42 2.06 -19.02 13.14
C PRO A 42 2.09 -18.30 14.50
N PRO A 43 2.92 -18.79 15.46
CA PRO A 43 2.90 -18.35 16.85
C PRO A 43 3.25 -16.86 17.01
N ILE A 44 4.03 -16.33 16.06
CA ILE A 44 4.56 -14.96 16.09
C ILE A 44 3.47 -13.90 16.23
N PHE A 45 2.27 -14.11 15.68
CA PHE A 45 1.18 -13.14 15.82
C PHE A 45 0.64 -13.10 17.26
N GLY A 46 0.56 -14.25 17.92
CA GLY A 46 0.18 -14.32 19.33
C GLY A 46 1.24 -13.71 20.24
N GLU A 47 2.52 -13.96 19.95
CA GLU A 47 3.65 -13.35 20.67
C GLU A 47 3.64 -11.83 20.52
N ILE A 48 3.50 -11.30 19.29
CA ILE A 48 3.40 -9.86 19.05
C ILE A 48 2.18 -9.26 19.77
N ALA A 49 1.02 -9.93 19.69
CA ALA A 49 -0.21 -9.42 20.30
C ALA A 49 -0.18 -9.40 21.83
N THR A 50 0.64 -10.25 22.45
CA THR A 50 0.76 -10.35 23.91
C THR A 50 1.98 -9.60 24.46
N HIS A 51 2.88 -9.11 23.60
CA HIS A 51 4.08 -8.41 24.02
C HIS A 51 3.74 -7.00 24.56
N PRO A 52 4.06 -6.68 25.83
CA PRO A 52 3.62 -5.43 26.47
C PRO A 52 4.15 -4.18 25.77
N ASP A 53 5.40 -4.19 25.29
CA ASP A 53 5.99 -3.04 24.59
C ASP A 53 5.36 -2.79 23.20
N LEU A 54 4.63 -3.78 22.66
CA LEU A 54 4.00 -3.71 21.34
C LEU A 54 2.48 -3.47 21.43
N ALA A 55 1.92 -3.35 22.64
CA ALA A 55 0.47 -3.20 22.82
C ALA A 55 -0.07 -1.86 22.30
N ASP A 56 0.73 -0.79 22.36
CA ASP A 56 0.30 0.58 22.04
C ASP A 56 0.91 1.13 20.72
N ILE A 57 1.53 0.27 19.90
CA ILE A 57 2.12 0.67 18.62
C ILE A 57 1.18 0.38 17.45
N ARG A 58 1.36 1.11 16.34
CA ARG A 58 0.63 0.81 15.11
C ARG A 58 1.39 -0.26 14.33
N LEU A 59 0.69 -1.35 14.06
CA LEU A 59 1.19 -2.48 13.29
C LEU A 59 0.57 -2.43 11.89
N ILE A 60 1.41 -2.36 10.86
CA ILE A 60 0.98 -2.35 9.45
C ILE A 60 1.61 -3.55 8.75
N ALA A 61 0.80 -4.29 7.99
CA ALA A 61 1.25 -5.46 7.24
C ALA A 61 1.00 -5.32 5.74
N GLU A 62 1.89 -5.94 4.95
CA GLU A 62 1.57 -6.45 3.62
C GLU A 62 1.05 -7.88 3.79
N PRO A 63 -0.28 -8.11 3.71
CA PRO A 63 -0.90 -9.38 4.08
C PRO A 63 -0.76 -10.45 2.98
N TRP A 64 0.40 -10.51 2.32
CA TRP A 64 0.71 -11.49 1.29
C TRP A 64 2.20 -11.86 1.26
N ASP A 65 2.53 -12.88 0.46
CA ASP A 65 3.90 -13.25 0.15
C ASP A 65 4.10 -13.62 -1.34
N ALA A 66 5.36 -13.74 -1.73
CA ALA A 66 5.74 -14.11 -3.11
C ALA A 66 5.45 -15.59 -3.45
N HIS A 67 5.10 -16.42 -2.47
CA HIS A 67 4.80 -17.85 -2.65
C HIS A 67 3.29 -18.12 -2.82
N GLY A 68 2.47 -17.06 -2.88
CA GLY A 68 1.05 -17.14 -3.18
C GLY A 68 0.13 -17.07 -1.98
N LEU A 69 0.65 -16.81 -0.77
CA LEU A 69 -0.19 -16.51 0.38
C LEU A 69 -0.85 -15.14 0.19
N PHE A 70 -2.18 -15.08 0.30
CA PHE A 70 -2.95 -13.83 0.24
C PHE A 70 -4.02 -13.82 1.34
N GLN A 71 -3.77 -13.04 2.39
CA GLN A 71 -4.51 -13.01 3.64
C GLN A 71 -5.17 -11.66 3.93
N LEU A 72 -5.38 -10.81 2.92
CA LEU A 72 -6.02 -9.51 3.10
C LEU A 72 -7.41 -9.62 3.78
N GLY A 73 -7.70 -8.69 4.70
CA GLY A 73 -8.97 -8.58 5.41
C GLY A 73 -9.06 -9.51 6.62
N GLN A 74 -10.23 -10.13 6.81
CA GLN A 74 -10.51 -11.07 7.92
C GLN A 74 -9.56 -12.29 8.00
N ARG A 75 -8.87 -12.61 6.89
CA ARG A 75 -7.94 -13.76 6.84
C ARG A 75 -6.62 -13.47 7.54
N PHE A 76 -6.31 -12.20 7.79
CA PHE A 76 -5.07 -11.82 8.47
C PHE A 76 -5.22 -11.98 9.99
N PRO A 77 -4.25 -12.57 10.69
CA PRO A 77 -4.37 -12.80 12.11
C PRO A 77 -4.42 -11.51 12.95
N GLY A 78 -5.47 -11.37 13.75
CA GLY A 78 -5.61 -10.34 14.77
C GLY A 78 -6.21 -9.02 14.27
N THR A 79 -6.91 -8.34 15.18
CA THR A 79 -7.63 -7.07 14.90
C THR A 79 -6.78 -5.81 15.11
N MET A 80 -5.54 -5.97 15.60
CA MET A 80 -4.64 -4.83 15.84
C MET A 80 -3.88 -4.37 14.59
N TRP A 81 -3.91 -5.18 13.53
CA TRP A 81 -3.16 -4.92 12.31
C TRP A 81 -3.94 -4.05 11.34
N MET A 82 -3.26 -3.01 10.87
CA MET A 82 -3.61 -2.31 9.65
C MET A 82 -2.99 -3.06 8.47
N GLN A 83 -3.66 -3.08 7.33
CA GLN A 83 -3.30 -3.92 6.20
C GLN A 83 -3.29 -3.09 4.92
N TRP A 84 -2.21 -3.20 4.14
CA TRP A 84 -2.15 -2.59 2.82
C TRP A 84 -3.26 -3.19 1.93
N ASN A 85 -4.17 -2.35 1.47
CA ASN A 85 -5.31 -2.79 0.68
C ASN A 85 -4.99 -2.76 -0.82
N ALA A 86 -4.39 -3.85 -1.33
CA ALA A 86 -4.13 -4.02 -2.76
C ALA A 86 -5.43 -3.97 -3.60
N GLY A 87 -6.55 -4.46 -3.07
CA GLY A 87 -7.85 -4.37 -3.76
C GLY A 87 -8.33 -2.93 -3.97
N PHE A 88 -8.03 -2.03 -3.03
CA PHE A 88 -8.25 -0.59 -3.19
C PHE A 88 -7.38 -0.02 -4.31
N ARG A 89 -6.06 -0.29 -4.28
CA ARG A 89 -5.11 0.14 -5.31
C ARG A 89 -5.60 -0.27 -6.70
N GLU A 90 -5.82 -1.56 -6.91
CA GLU A 90 -6.19 -2.10 -8.22
C GLU A 90 -7.52 -1.51 -8.72
N THR A 91 -8.55 -1.45 -7.87
CA THR A 91 -9.86 -0.92 -8.27
C THR A 91 -9.75 0.55 -8.66
N MET A 92 -9.05 1.37 -7.87
CA MET A 92 -8.89 2.80 -8.15
C MET A 92 -8.12 3.03 -9.45
N GLN A 93 -7.01 2.33 -9.66
CA GLN A 93 -6.21 2.44 -10.88
C GLN A 93 -7.01 2.03 -12.13
N ARG A 94 -7.73 0.90 -12.06
CA ARG A 94 -8.59 0.42 -13.16
C ARG A 94 -9.76 1.38 -13.45
N CYS A 95 -10.34 2.00 -12.43
CA CYS A 95 -11.35 3.05 -12.60
C CYS A 95 -10.77 4.28 -13.33
N MET A 96 -9.54 4.69 -13.00
CA MET A 96 -8.85 5.80 -13.67
C MET A 96 -8.53 5.50 -15.13
N ARG A 97 -8.24 4.23 -15.43
CA ARG A 97 -8.11 3.71 -16.80
C ARG A 97 -9.45 3.65 -17.56
N SER A 98 -10.56 3.99 -16.91
CA SER A 98 -11.92 3.96 -17.48
C SER A 98 -12.36 2.56 -17.90
N GLU A 99 -12.03 1.54 -17.12
CA GLU A 99 -12.59 0.20 -17.31
C GLU A 99 -14.08 0.11 -16.94
N ASP A 100 -14.85 -0.56 -17.78
CA ASP A 100 -16.29 -0.73 -17.61
C ASP A 100 -16.65 -1.62 -16.41
N GLY A 101 -17.83 -1.38 -15.83
CA GLY A 101 -18.42 -2.25 -14.81
C GLY A 101 -17.82 -2.14 -13.39
N LEU A 102 -16.93 -1.19 -13.15
CA LEU A 102 -16.24 -1.05 -11.86
C LEU A 102 -16.97 -0.21 -10.81
N VAL A 103 -18.10 0.42 -11.14
CA VAL A 103 -18.82 1.32 -10.22
C VAL A 103 -19.15 0.66 -8.89
N GLY A 104 -19.61 -0.60 -8.89
CA GLY A 104 -19.89 -1.35 -7.66
C GLY A 104 -18.64 -1.52 -6.79
N ASN A 105 -17.54 -1.99 -7.39
CA ASN A 105 -16.27 -2.17 -6.70
C ASN A 105 -15.73 -0.84 -6.15
N LEU A 106 -15.83 0.24 -6.93
CA LEU A 106 -15.43 1.58 -6.51
C LEU A 106 -16.19 2.04 -5.27
N MET A 107 -17.53 1.86 -5.25
CA MET A 107 -18.35 2.23 -4.09
C MET A 107 -17.97 1.41 -2.86
N THR A 108 -17.74 0.11 -3.00
CA THR A 108 -17.22 -0.76 -1.92
C THR A 108 -15.89 -0.24 -1.38
N ARG A 109 -14.94 0.14 -2.26
CA ARG A 109 -13.65 0.70 -1.82
C ARG A 109 -13.80 2.03 -1.08
N LEU A 110 -14.67 2.93 -1.56
CA LEU A 110 -14.93 4.22 -0.93
C LEU A 110 -15.64 4.09 0.42
N TYR A 111 -16.53 3.11 0.57
CA TYR A 111 -17.27 2.86 1.81
C TYR A 111 -16.38 2.36 2.95
N GLY A 112 -15.28 1.68 2.63
CA GLY A 112 -14.34 1.13 3.63
C GLY A 112 -13.84 -0.27 3.32
N SER A 113 -14.16 -0.81 2.13
CA SER A 113 -13.90 -2.20 1.75
C SER A 113 -14.52 -3.19 2.73
N ASP A 114 -15.82 -3.05 2.98
CA ASP A 114 -16.62 -3.89 3.89
C ASP A 114 -16.63 -5.38 3.52
N ASP A 115 -16.39 -5.69 2.25
CA ASP A 115 -16.17 -7.04 1.75
C ASP A 115 -14.89 -7.71 2.30
N LEU A 116 -13.89 -6.91 2.68
CA LEU A 116 -12.63 -7.37 3.28
C LEU A 116 -12.57 -7.10 4.79
N PHE A 117 -13.11 -5.96 5.22
CA PHE A 117 -13.10 -5.44 6.58
C PHE A 117 -14.56 -5.21 7.01
N PRO A 118 -15.29 -6.27 7.39
CA PRO A 118 -16.71 -6.17 7.70
C PRO A 118 -16.93 -5.21 8.89
N ASP A 119 -18.01 -4.45 8.83
CA ASP A 119 -18.41 -3.50 9.87
C ASP A 119 -19.58 -4.02 10.74
N ASP A 120 -19.92 -5.31 10.63
CA ASP A 120 -20.99 -5.93 11.41
C ASP A 120 -20.58 -6.15 12.88
N LEU A 121 -21.55 -6.01 13.79
CA LEU A 121 -21.32 -6.04 15.25
C LEU A 121 -20.45 -7.21 15.79
N PRO A 122 -20.51 -8.45 15.25
CA PRO A 122 -19.71 -9.57 15.74
C PRO A 122 -18.27 -9.60 15.20
N PHE A 123 -18.02 -9.06 14.00
CA PHE A 123 -16.70 -9.10 13.33
C PHE A 123 -16.14 -7.71 13.05
N ALA A 124 -16.67 -6.69 13.73
CA ALA A 124 -16.40 -5.28 13.49
C ALA A 124 -14.89 -5.02 13.36
N CYS A 125 -14.45 -5.00 12.11
CA CYS A 125 -13.16 -4.46 11.74
C CYS A 125 -13.34 -2.95 11.71
N HIS A 126 -12.35 -2.22 12.20
CA HIS A 126 -12.39 -0.78 12.07
C HIS A 126 -12.00 -0.42 10.63
N PRO A 127 -12.72 0.50 9.96
CA PRO A 127 -12.32 0.98 8.64
C PRO A 127 -10.86 1.45 8.59
N SER A 128 -10.35 1.98 9.71
CA SER A 128 -8.95 2.39 9.88
C SER A 128 -7.93 1.25 9.67
N GLN A 129 -8.33 -0.02 9.77
CA GLN A 129 -7.46 -1.16 9.46
C GLN A 129 -7.16 -1.28 7.97
N SER A 130 -8.01 -0.75 7.09
CA SER A 130 -7.70 -0.65 5.66
C SER A 130 -6.73 0.49 5.42
N VAL A 131 -5.50 0.19 5.00
CA VAL A 131 -4.55 1.18 4.48
C VAL A 131 -4.81 1.33 2.99
N ASN A 132 -5.50 2.41 2.64
CA ASN A 132 -5.87 2.76 1.27
C ASN A 132 -4.71 3.49 0.59
N TYR A 133 -4.33 3.09 -0.63
CA TYR A 133 -3.27 3.72 -1.40
C TYR A 133 -3.49 3.48 -2.89
N LEU A 134 -2.98 4.38 -3.73
CA LEU A 134 -2.94 4.18 -5.19
C LEU A 134 -1.53 3.83 -5.68
N THR A 135 -0.52 4.31 -4.99
CA THR A 135 0.89 4.22 -5.37
C THR A 135 1.72 3.96 -4.13
N SER A 136 2.84 3.26 -4.32
CA SER A 136 3.80 2.97 -3.27
C SER A 136 5.21 3.04 -3.87
N HIS A 137 6.21 2.53 -3.14
CA HIS A 137 7.54 2.36 -3.73
C HIS A 137 7.55 1.30 -4.84
N ASP A 138 6.61 0.34 -4.81
CA ASP A 138 6.45 -0.71 -5.82
C ASP A 138 5.44 -0.31 -6.90
N GLY A 139 5.91 -0.26 -8.15
CA GLY A 139 5.13 0.15 -9.31
C GLY A 139 5.30 1.64 -9.64
N PHE A 140 4.37 2.16 -10.43
CA PHE A 140 4.44 3.56 -10.86
C PHE A 140 4.23 4.59 -9.72
N THR A 141 4.85 5.74 -9.91
CA THR A 141 4.47 6.99 -9.23
C THR A 141 3.08 7.44 -9.67
N LEU A 142 2.44 8.36 -8.94
CA LEU A 142 1.09 8.80 -9.31
C LEU A 142 1.07 9.57 -10.64
N TYR A 143 2.14 10.28 -10.96
CA TYR A 143 2.28 10.93 -12.24
C TYR A 143 2.56 9.94 -13.37
N ASP A 144 3.39 8.92 -13.14
CA ASP A 144 3.70 7.92 -14.17
C ASP A 144 2.47 7.04 -14.49
N LEU A 145 1.61 6.78 -13.50
CA LEU A 145 0.34 6.08 -13.68
C LEU A 145 -0.56 6.75 -14.73
N VAL A 146 -0.47 8.08 -14.88
CA VAL A 146 -1.25 8.86 -15.87
C VAL A 146 -0.44 9.24 -17.12
N SER A 147 0.82 8.80 -17.20
CA SER A 147 1.77 9.24 -18.24
C SER A 147 2.36 8.08 -19.06
N TYR A 148 2.32 6.85 -18.54
CA TYR A 148 2.92 5.68 -19.19
C TYR A 148 1.92 4.53 -19.23
N ASN A 149 1.83 3.82 -20.36
CA ASN A 149 1.07 2.57 -20.49
C ASN A 149 1.97 1.34 -20.34
N ARG A 150 3.29 1.49 -20.49
CA ARG A 150 4.25 0.39 -20.40
C ARG A 150 5.39 0.75 -19.47
N LYS A 151 5.85 -0.23 -18.69
CA LYS A 151 7.06 -0.09 -17.87
C LYS A 151 8.30 0.06 -18.73
N ASN A 152 9.22 0.88 -18.23
CA ASN A 152 10.48 1.29 -18.85
C ASN A 152 11.64 1.04 -17.87
N ASN A 153 11.88 -0.23 -17.57
CA ASN A 153 12.85 -0.73 -16.59
C ASN A 153 14.17 -1.14 -17.26
N TRP A 154 14.43 -0.71 -18.51
CA TRP A 154 15.62 -1.12 -19.27
C TRP A 154 16.94 -0.80 -18.55
N LEU A 155 16.98 0.29 -17.79
CA LEU A 155 18.16 0.73 -17.03
C LEU A 155 18.49 -0.21 -15.86
N ASN A 156 17.56 -1.07 -15.44
CA ASN A 156 17.76 -2.03 -14.35
C ASN A 156 18.63 -3.22 -14.78
N GLY A 157 18.89 -3.40 -16.08
CA GLY A 157 19.77 -4.45 -16.59
C GLY A 157 19.14 -5.84 -16.71
N HIS A 158 17.84 -5.99 -16.41
CA HIS A 158 17.12 -7.27 -16.48
C HIS A 158 16.28 -7.42 -17.77
N GLY A 159 16.60 -6.64 -18.81
CA GLY A 159 15.91 -6.72 -20.10
C GLY A 159 14.43 -6.37 -20.03
N ASN A 160 14.05 -5.45 -19.12
CA ASN A 160 12.66 -5.02 -18.89
C ASN A 160 11.72 -6.14 -18.42
N THR A 161 12.26 -7.23 -17.86
CA THR A 161 11.47 -8.36 -17.36
C THR A 161 11.08 -8.22 -15.89
N ASP A 162 11.77 -7.36 -15.15
CA ASP A 162 11.51 -7.03 -13.76
C ASP A 162 10.36 -6.01 -13.60
N GLY A 163 9.77 -5.94 -12.40
CA GLY A 163 8.59 -5.12 -12.11
C GLY A 163 7.26 -5.77 -12.54
N ALA A 164 6.18 -5.40 -11.85
CA ALA A 164 4.82 -5.85 -12.19
C ALA A 164 4.25 -5.07 -13.39
N GLU A 165 3.11 -5.49 -13.93
CA GLU A 165 2.32 -4.66 -14.84
C GLU A 165 1.36 -3.79 -14.02
N ASP A 166 1.28 -2.49 -14.32
CA ASP A 166 0.40 -1.55 -13.64
C ASP A 166 -0.89 -1.29 -14.43
N PHE A 167 -1.97 -0.94 -13.74
CA PHE A 167 -3.23 -0.51 -14.38
C PHE A 167 -3.20 0.99 -14.70
N SER A 168 -2.30 1.39 -15.60
CA SER A 168 -2.05 2.79 -15.95
C SER A 168 -2.78 3.24 -17.23
N TRP A 169 -2.86 4.56 -17.43
CA TRP A 169 -3.33 5.17 -18.67
C TRP A 169 -2.56 6.45 -18.98
N ASN A 170 -1.82 6.47 -20.08
CA ASN A 170 -0.97 7.58 -20.51
C ASN A 170 -1.71 8.88 -20.93
N CYS A 171 -3.04 8.94 -20.76
CA CYS A 171 -3.89 10.06 -21.17
C CYS A 171 -3.84 10.38 -22.68
N GLY A 172 -3.43 9.42 -23.52
CA GLY A 172 -3.37 9.55 -24.97
C GLY A 172 -1.98 9.88 -25.55
N TRP A 173 -0.96 10.09 -24.71
CA TRP A 173 0.42 10.37 -25.14
C TRP A 173 1.41 9.62 -24.26
N GLU A 174 2.35 8.87 -24.83
CA GLU A 174 3.29 8.05 -24.02
C GLU A 174 4.48 8.89 -23.53
N GLY A 175 4.68 8.92 -22.22
CA GLY A 175 5.80 9.57 -21.56
C GLY A 175 5.76 11.09 -21.56
N ASP A 176 6.92 11.71 -21.37
CA ASP A 176 7.07 13.14 -21.07
C ASP A 176 7.72 13.97 -22.18
N VAL A 177 8.06 13.35 -23.31
CA VAL A 177 8.69 14.03 -24.44
C VAL A 177 7.60 14.61 -25.36
N ASP A 178 7.73 15.89 -25.70
CA ASP A 178 6.87 16.61 -26.66
C ASP A 178 5.35 16.50 -26.36
N VAL A 179 4.99 16.49 -25.07
CA VAL A 179 3.60 16.30 -24.64
C VAL A 179 2.73 17.50 -25.02
N PRO A 180 1.60 17.28 -25.72
CA PRO A 180 0.61 18.32 -25.98
C PRO A 180 0.07 18.96 -24.69
N GLY A 181 -0.20 20.27 -24.73
CA GLY A 181 -0.62 21.03 -23.55
C GLY A 181 -1.96 20.57 -22.96
N ASP A 182 -2.89 20.14 -23.80
CA ASP A 182 -4.18 19.56 -23.41
C ASP A 182 -4.03 18.22 -22.68
N VAL A 183 -3.08 17.38 -23.10
CA VAL A 183 -2.74 16.14 -22.41
C VAL A 183 -2.14 16.43 -21.02
N LEU A 184 -1.26 17.42 -20.89
CA LEU A 184 -0.72 17.82 -19.58
C LEU A 184 -1.81 18.31 -18.63
N GLU A 185 -2.79 19.07 -19.13
CA GLU A 185 -3.93 19.50 -18.33
C GLU A 185 -4.79 18.31 -17.89
N LEU A 186 -5.04 17.35 -18.78
CA LEU A 186 -5.76 16.11 -18.47
C LEU A 186 -5.04 15.31 -17.38
N ARG A 187 -3.73 15.10 -17.51
CA ARG A 187 -2.91 14.38 -16.50
C ARG A 187 -3.02 15.05 -15.12
N ARG A 188 -2.88 16.37 -15.05
CA ARG A 188 -3.05 17.13 -13.80
C ARG A 188 -4.45 17.00 -13.20
N ARG A 189 -5.48 16.87 -14.05
CA ARG A 189 -6.84 16.59 -13.58
C ARG A 189 -6.96 15.17 -13.02
N GLN A 190 -6.39 14.17 -13.69
CA GLN A 190 -6.42 12.79 -13.21
C GLN A 190 -5.68 12.61 -11.88
N VAL A 191 -4.51 13.23 -11.71
CA VAL A 191 -3.79 13.21 -10.42
C VAL A 191 -4.65 13.79 -9.29
N ARG A 192 -5.36 14.90 -9.55
CA ARG A 192 -6.29 15.49 -8.57
C ARG A 192 -7.49 14.58 -8.29
N ASN A 193 -8.01 13.88 -9.30
CA ASN A 193 -9.09 12.91 -9.11
C ASN A 193 -8.64 11.74 -8.21
N CYS A 194 -7.47 11.18 -8.48
CA CYS A 194 -6.84 10.14 -7.67
C CYS A 194 -6.67 10.57 -6.21
N PHE A 195 -6.10 11.75 -6.01
CA PHE A 195 -5.91 12.33 -4.67
C PHE A 195 -7.24 12.52 -3.95
N CYS A 196 -8.25 13.07 -4.64
CA CYS A 196 -9.58 13.28 -4.08
C CYS A 196 -10.21 11.97 -3.62
N LEU A 197 -10.20 10.93 -4.45
CA LEU A 197 -10.77 9.63 -4.10
C LEU A 197 -10.05 8.97 -2.92
N LEU A 198 -8.72 9.07 -2.87
CA LEU A 198 -7.94 8.56 -1.75
C LEU A 198 -8.32 9.23 -0.43
N MET A 199 -8.43 10.56 -0.43
CA MET A 199 -8.71 11.33 0.79
C MET A 199 -10.18 11.26 1.24
N LEU A 200 -11.10 10.96 0.32
CA LEU A 200 -12.52 10.81 0.62
C LEU A 200 -12.92 9.37 1.00
N ALA A 201 -12.11 8.38 0.62
CA ALA A 201 -12.36 6.98 0.97
C ALA A 201 -12.30 6.76 2.48
N ASN A 202 -13.22 5.97 3.01
CA ASN A 202 -13.18 5.53 4.39
C ASN A 202 -12.00 4.57 4.61
N GLY A 203 -11.22 4.81 5.65
CA GLY A 203 -10.01 4.06 5.98
C GLY A 203 -8.80 4.96 6.22
N THR A 204 -7.62 4.37 6.28
CA THR A 204 -6.37 5.12 6.50
C THR A 204 -5.71 5.41 5.15
N PRO A 205 -5.66 6.68 4.69
CA PRO A 205 -4.96 7.02 3.45
C PRO A 205 -3.44 6.95 3.64
N MET A 206 -2.76 6.30 2.71
CA MET A 206 -1.30 6.32 2.58
C MET A 206 -0.93 6.99 1.26
N PHE A 207 0.01 7.95 1.36
CA PHE A 207 0.49 8.73 0.24
C PHE A 207 1.98 8.47 0.01
N ARG A 208 2.36 8.21 -1.24
CA ARG A 208 3.76 8.01 -1.62
C ARG A 208 4.44 9.38 -1.68
N ILE A 209 5.58 9.49 -1.00
CA ILE A 209 6.39 10.72 -1.03
C ILE A 209 6.79 11.09 -2.46
N GLY A 210 6.70 12.38 -2.80
CA GLY A 210 7.00 12.92 -4.12
C GLY A 210 5.80 13.01 -5.05
N ASP A 211 4.72 12.26 -4.81
CA ASP A 211 3.51 12.34 -5.63
C ASP A 211 2.82 13.72 -5.48
N GLU A 212 3.09 14.44 -4.38
CA GLU A 212 2.62 15.81 -4.15
C GLU A 212 3.27 16.83 -5.10
N PHE A 213 4.41 16.48 -5.68
CA PHE A 213 5.16 17.30 -6.65
C PHE A 213 5.09 16.74 -8.06
N LEU A 214 4.24 15.75 -8.33
CA LEU A 214 4.21 15.03 -9.61
C LEU A 214 5.56 14.40 -9.94
N GLN A 215 6.22 13.80 -8.95
CA GLN A 215 7.47 13.08 -9.17
C GLN A 215 7.28 12.00 -10.24
N THR A 216 8.24 11.92 -11.17
CA THR A 216 8.33 10.87 -12.19
C THR A 216 9.58 10.02 -11.99
N GLN A 217 9.49 8.75 -12.37
CA GLN A 217 10.59 7.82 -12.53
C GLN A 217 10.85 7.49 -14.01
N GLY A 218 10.33 8.30 -14.94
CA GLY A 218 10.53 8.12 -16.38
C GLY A 218 9.87 6.85 -16.94
N GLY A 219 8.83 6.35 -16.27
CA GLY A 219 8.19 5.08 -16.57
C GLY A 219 8.94 3.86 -16.02
N ASN A 220 9.98 4.02 -15.20
CA ASN A 220 10.51 2.90 -14.41
C ASN A 220 9.55 2.62 -13.25
N ASN A 221 9.05 1.39 -13.13
CA ASN A 221 8.12 0.99 -12.07
C ASN A 221 8.74 0.02 -11.04
N ASN A 222 10.06 -0.18 -11.14
CA ASN A 222 10.86 -1.00 -10.23
C ASN A 222 12.26 -0.37 -10.08
N PRO A 223 12.35 0.86 -9.53
CA PRO A 223 13.59 1.64 -9.45
C PRO A 223 14.67 1.05 -8.54
#